data_AF-A0A4Q3QYE5-F1
#
_entry.id   AF-A0A4Q3QYE5-F1
#
_cell.length_a   1.000
_cell.length_b   1.000
_cell.length_c   1.000
_cell.angle_alpha   90.00
_cell.angle_beta   90.00
_cell.angle_gamma   90.00
#
_symmetry.space_group_name_H-M   'P 1'
#
loop_
_entity.id
_entity.type
_entity.pdbx_description
1 polymer ?
#
loop_
_entity_poly.entity_id
_entity_poly.type
_entity_poly.pdbx_seq_one_letter_code
_entity_poly.pdbx_strand_id
1 'polypeptide(L)'
;MNKAARSSAINKLTRGASLRMASTRDFGSDMTRYHEAFQQADGLFFDAFKVAVVNEGNEDQLSFMVSATAGTNDQITSEPERFVYALAAGTAEKQKVKVAAIPDSDEFSWGCQAIKLAASKYTGKGVNLAVLDTGLNLTHPDFARLKVQSKSFVKQQEVEDKNGHGTHCAGISVGALQKKTGWRYGVAKDANLFVGKVLSNQGVGYDSGILAGIDWALQNKCKVISMSLGSEVEEGETFSPAYER
;
A
#
# COMPACT_ATOMS: atom_id res chain seq x y z
N MET A 1 -8.28 -28.27 -4.42
CA MET A 1 -6.90 -28.36 -4.98
C MET A 1 -5.92 -27.70 -4.01
N ASN A 2 -4.87 -28.42 -3.62
CA ASN A 2 -4.01 -28.04 -2.49
C ASN A 2 -3.01 -26.93 -2.87
N LYS A 3 -2.69 -25.99 -1.96
CA LYS A 3 -1.79 -24.83 -2.18
C LYS A 3 -0.43 -25.20 -2.80
N ALA A 4 0.08 -26.40 -2.48
CA ALA A 4 1.35 -26.91 -2.99
C ALA A 4 1.33 -27.24 -4.50
N ALA A 5 0.18 -27.67 -5.04
CA ALA A 5 0.06 -28.05 -6.44
C ALA A 5 0.10 -26.83 -7.39
N ARG A 6 -0.39 -25.66 -6.94
CA ARG A 6 -0.39 -24.42 -7.75
C ARG A 6 0.95 -23.67 -7.73
N SER A 7 1.68 -23.63 -6.61
CA SER A 7 3.07 -23.12 -6.62
C SER A 7 3.98 -23.97 -7.52
N SER A 8 3.69 -25.27 -7.68
CA SER A 8 4.39 -26.13 -8.66
C SER A 8 4.08 -25.77 -10.12
N ALA A 9 2.89 -25.25 -10.43
CA ALA A 9 2.50 -24.91 -11.80
C ALA A 9 3.17 -23.62 -12.26
N ILE A 10 3.15 -22.57 -11.44
CA ILE A 10 3.85 -21.30 -11.73
C ILE A 10 5.36 -21.53 -11.85
N ASN A 11 5.97 -22.30 -10.94
CA ASN A 11 7.39 -22.65 -11.03
C ASN A 11 7.73 -23.50 -12.27
N LYS A 12 6.80 -24.30 -12.80
CA LYS A 12 6.99 -25.03 -14.06
C LYS A 12 6.89 -24.09 -15.26
N LEU A 13 5.94 -23.15 -15.23
CA LEU A 13 5.73 -22.16 -16.28
C LEU A 13 6.89 -21.18 -16.40
N THR A 14 7.36 -20.62 -15.28
CA THR A 14 8.50 -19.70 -15.26
C THR A 14 9.78 -20.39 -15.72
N ARG A 15 10.00 -21.65 -15.31
CA ARG A 15 11.11 -22.48 -15.84
C ARG A 15 10.99 -22.77 -17.33
N GLY A 16 9.77 -23.04 -17.82
CA GLY A 16 9.52 -23.24 -19.25
C GLY A 16 9.77 -21.98 -20.09
N ALA A 17 9.51 -20.80 -19.51
CA ALA A 17 9.80 -19.51 -20.10
C ALA A 17 11.23 -19.00 -19.84
N SER A 18 12.08 -19.80 -19.16
CA SER A 18 13.43 -19.41 -18.75
C SER A 18 13.52 -18.16 -17.86
N LEU A 19 12.45 -17.87 -17.10
CA LEU A 19 12.42 -16.79 -16.11
C LEU A 19 12.87 -17.28 -14.72
N ARG A 20 13.86 -16.60 -14.15
CA ARG A 20 14.31 -16.80 -12.78
C ARG A 20 13.49 -15.88 -11.87
N MET A 21 12.36 -16.38 -11.40
CA MET A 21 11.51 -15.63 -10.47
C MET A 21 11.93 -15.90 -9.01
N ALA A 22 12.04 -14.85 -8.21
CA ALA A 22 12.12 -14.97 -6.75
C ALA A 22 10.71 -15.00 -6.13
N SER A 23 10.52 -15.68 -5.00
CA SER A 23 9.23 -15.72 -4.27
C SER A 23 9.30 -14.87 -3.00
N THR A 24 8.26 -14.09 -2.70
CA THR A 24 8.19 -13.35 -1.42
C THR A 24 8.24 -14.26 -0.18
N ARG A 25 7.94 -15.56 -0.31
CA ARG A 25 8.09 -16.52 0.79
C ARG A 25 9.54 -16.78 1.17
N ASP A 26 10.46 -16.67 0.22
CA ASP A 26 11.87 -17.00 0.44
C ASP A 26 12.59 -15.94 1.27
N PHE A 27 12.00 -14.73 1.39
CA PHE A 27 12.57 -13.60 2.12
C PHE A 27 12.10 -13.50 3.59
N GLY A 28 11.14 -14.34 4.01
CA GLY A 28 10.60 -14.31 5.37
C GLY A 28 10.17 -12.89 5.80
N SER A 29 10.46 -12.51 7.04
CA SER A 29 10.22 -11.14 7.53
C SER A 29 11.29 -10.12 7.09
N ASP A 30 12.40 -10.58 6.52
CA ASP A 30 13.54 -9.72 6.15
C ASP A 30 13.43 -9.26 4.70
N MET A 31 12.35 -8.53 4.42
CA MET A 31 12.08 -7.91 3.12
C MET A 31 13.00 -6.71 2.83
N THR A 32 14.11 -6.51 3.56
CA THR A 32 15.06 -5.40 3.29
C THR A 32 15.77 -5.58 1.94
N ARG A 33 15.74 -6.81 1.42
CA ARG A 33 16.32 -7.23 0.15
C ARG A 33 15.37 -7.11 -1.03
N TYR A 34 14.26 -6.40 -0.90
CA TYR A 34 13.27 -6.33 -1.95
C TYR A 34 13.83 -5.74 -3.27
N HIS A 35 14.63 -4.68 -3.15
CA HIS A 35 15.37 -4.14 -4.29
C HIS A 35 16.49 -5.06 -4.77
N GLU A 36 17.10 -5.85 -3.88
CA GLU A 36 18.12 -6.83 -4.26
C GLU A 36 17.50 -8.02 -5.00
N ALA A 37 16.27 -8.43 -4.63
CA ALA A 37 15.53 -9.50 -5.28
C ALA A 37 15.29 -9.15 -6.75
N PHE A 38 14.87 -7.92 -7.05
CA PHE A 38 14.76 -7.45 -8.43
C PHE A 38 16.09 -7.30 -9.16
N GLN A 39 17.23 -7.17 -8.46
CA GLN A 39 18.54 -7.16 -9.12
C GLN A 39 19.08 -8.56 -9.41
N GLN A 40 18.71 -9.55 -8.62
CA GLN A 40 19.26 -10.91 -8.68
C GLN A 40 18.36 -11.88 -9.47
N ALA A 41 17.10 -11.51 -9.66
CA ALA A 41 16.08 -12.29 -10.35
C ALA A 41 15.54 -11.53 -11.58
N ASP A 42 14.86 -12.25 -12.46
CA ASP A 42 14.18 -11.67 -13.63
C ASP A 42 12.80 -11.09 -13.24
N GLY A 43 12.37 -11.32 -11.99
CA GLY A 43 11.17 -10.76 -11.40
C GLY A 43 10.88 -11.32 -10.01
N LEU A 44 9.83 -10.80 -9.39
CA LEU A 44 9.36 -11.20 -8.06
C LEU A 44 7.92 -11.68 -8.10
N PHE A 45 7.66 -12.81 -7.44
CA PHE A 45 6.34 -13.39 -7.29
C PHE A 45 5.80 -13.18 -5.87
N PHE A 46 4.67 -12.50 -5.78
CA PHE A 46 3.96 -12.24 -4.53
C PHE A 46 2.99 -13.38 -4.24
N ASP A 47 3.39 -14.20 -3.28
CA ASP A 47 2.66 -15.42 -2.99
C ASP A 47 1.30 -15.21 -2.34
N ALA A 48 1.10 -14.09 -1.64
CA ALA A 48 -0.16 -13.73 -1.02
C ALA A 48 -1.23 -13.40 -2.07
N PHE A 49 -0.88 -12.63 -3.09
CA PHE A 49 -1.81 -12.11 -4.11
C PHE A 49 -1.83 -12.95 -5.39
N LYS A 50 -0.83 -13.82 -5.60
CA LYS A 50 -0.62 -14.55 -6.87
C LYS A 50 -0.36 -13.60 -8.04
N VAL A 51 0.41 -12.56 -7.78
CA VAL A 51 0.86 -11.55 -8.75
C VAL A 51 2.36 -11.70 -8.94
N ALA A 52 2.85 -11.46 -10.15
CA ALA A 52 4.27 -11.37 -10.46
C ALA A 52 4.57 -9.97 -11.00
N VAL A 53 5.67 -9.38 -10.56
CA VAL A 53 6.29 -8.24 -11.24
C VAL A 53 7.53 -8.77 -11.96
N VAL A 54 7.61 -8.53 -13.26
CA VAL A 54 8.70 -9.00 -14.12
C VAL A 54 9.51 -7.78 -14.55
N ASN A 55 10.84 -7.89 -14.49
CA ASN A 55 11.73 -6.81 -14.90
C ASN A 55 11.69 -6.59 -16.41
N GLU A 56 11.98 -5.36 -16.82
CA GLU A 56 12.20 -5.00 -18.23
C GLU A 56 13.17 -5.95 -18.95
N GLY A 57 12.99 -6.15 -20.25
CA GLY A 57 13.81 -7.04 -21.07
C GLY A 57 13.39 -8.51 -21.06
N ASN A 58 12.21 -8.82 -20.50
CA ASN A 58 11.63 -10.16 -20.41
C ASN A 58 10.27 -10.27 -21.10
N GLU A 59 9.98 -9.36 -22.05
CA GLU A 59 8.67 -9.22 -22.70
C GLU A 59 8.31 -10.44 -23.55
N ASP A 60 9.29 -11.06 -24.22
CA ASP A 60 9.08 -12.26 -25.02
C ASP A 60 8.69 -13.46 -24.15
N GLN A 61 9.36 -13.62 -23.00
CA GLN A 61 9.09 -14.66 -22.02
C GLN A 61 7.69 -14.48 -21.41
N LEU A 62 7.32 -13.24 -21.09
CA LEU A 62 5.98 -12.91 -20.58
C LEU A 62 4.90 -13.19 -21.63
N SER A 63 5.14 -12.79 -22.88
CA SER A 63 4.22 -13.03 -24.00
C SER A 63 4.03 -14.52 -24.28
N PHE A 64 5.11 -15.31 -24.18
CA PHE A 64 5.05 -16.76 -24.27
C PHE A 64 4.18 -17.36 -23.15
N MET A 65 4.35 -16.92 -21.90
CA MET A 65 3.57 -17.41 -20.77
C MET A 65 2.08 -17.08 -20.89
N VAL A 66 1.74 -15.84 -21.28
CA VAL A 66 0.36 -15.42 -21.51
C VAL A 66 -0.26 -16.29 -22.61
N SER A 67 0.44 -16.48 -23.72
CA SER A 67 -0.04 -17.31 -24.83
C SER A 67 -0.20 -18.79 -24.44
N ALA A 68 0.76 -19.36 -23.69
CA ALA A 68 0.75 -20.76 -23.28
C ALA A 68 -0.37 -21.09 -22.27
N THR A 69 -0.89 -20.09 -21.55
CA THR A 69 -1.96 -20.27 -20.56
C THR A 69 -3.33 -19.83 -21.05
N ALA A 70 -3.41 -19.24 -22.24
CA ALA A 70 -4.66 -18.77 -22.83
C ALA A 70 -5.68 -19.91 -22.95
N GLY A 71 -6.90 -19.67 -22.44
CA GLY A 71 -7.98 -20.66 -22.46
C GLY A 71 -7.83 -21.82 -21.48
N THR A 72 -6.83 -21.79 -20.58
CA THR A 72 -6.65 -22.77 -19.51
C THR A 72 -7.16 -22.25 -18.17
N ASN A 73 -7.34 -23.16 -17.20
CA ASN A 73 -7.68 -22.79 -15.82
C ASN A 73 -6.56 -22.01 -15.09
N ASP A 74 -5.34 -21.98 -15.66
CA ASP A 74 -4.17 -21.29 -15.12
C ASP A 74 -3.83 -20.05 -15.95
N GLN A 75 -4.83 -19.45 -16.63
CA GLN A 75 -4.66 -18.26 -17.46
C GLN A 75 -3.97 -17.12 -16.71
N ILE A 76 -2.94 -16.56 -17.35
CA ILE A 76 -2.17 -15.41 -16.87
C ILE A 76 -2.51 -14.20 -17.74
N THR A 77 -2.70 -13.05 -17.09
CA THR A 77 -2.79 -11.74 -17.74
C THR A 77 -1.57 -10.92 -17.38
N SER A 78 -1.12 -10.08 -18.30
CA SER A 78 -0.02 -9.13 -18.08
C SER A 78 -0.50 -7.72 -18.37
N GLU A 79 -0.07 -6.77 -17.55
CA GLU A 79 -0.27 -5.34 -17.76
C GLU A 79 1.04 -4.59 -17.46
N PRO A 80 1.29 -3.43 -18.10
CA PRO A 80 2.43 -2.58 -17.74
C PRO A 80 2.31 -2.09 -16.29
N GLU A 81 3.46 -1.93 -15.63
CA GLU A 81 3.51 -1.30 -14.31
C GLU A 81 3.04 0.16 -14.39
N ARG A 82 2.18 0.57 -13.45
CA ARG A 82 1.63 1.92 -13.40
C ARG A 82 2.42 2.80 -12.44
N PHE A 83 2.42 4.09 -12.74
CA PHE A 83 2.78 5.12 -11.78
C PHE A 83 1.60 5.40 -10.87
N VAL A 84 1.88 5.52 -9.58
CA VAL A 84 0.88 5.78 -8.56
C VAL A 84 1.27 7.01 -7.78
N TYR A 85 0.28 7.86 -7.48
CA TYR A 85 0.49 9.19 -6.94
C TYR A 85 -0.23 9.33 -5.60
N ALA A 86 0.35 10.11 -4.69
CA ALA A 86 -0.36 10.59 -3.52
C ALA A 86 -1.57 11.42 -3.97
N LEU A 87 -2.75 11.13 -3.43
CA LEU A 87 -3.96 11.87 -3.79
C LEU A 87 -3.93 13.26 -3.16
N ALA A 88 -3.52 14.26 -3.94
CA ALA A 88 -3.67 15.64 -3.55
C ALA A 88 -5.16 16.01 -3.43
N ALA A 89 -5.48 17.01 -2.59
CA ALA A 89 -6.80 17.61 -2.59
C ALA A 89 -7.11 18.15 -3.99
N GLY A 90 -8.00 17.45 -4.71
CA GLY A 90 -8.22 17.68 -6.14
C GLY A 90 -8.69 19.11 -6.48
N THR A 91 -8.29 19.58 -7.66
CA THR A 91 -8.80 20.76 -8.36
C THR A 91 -10.12 20.50 -9.10
N ALA A 92 -10.66 19.28 -8.98
CA ALA A 92 -11.91 18.89 -9.63
C ALA A 92 -13.05 19.86 -9.29
N GLU A 93 -13.89 20.17 -10.28
CA GLU A 93 -15.09 20.98 -10.10
C GLU A 93 -15.95 20.37 -9.00
N LYS A 94 -16.00 21.04 -7.86
CA LYS A 94 -16.82 20.62 -6.73
C LYS A 94 -18.28 20.70 -7.17
N GLN A 95 -18.92 19.56 -7.43
CA GLN A 95 -20.37 19.51 -7.50
C GLN A 95 -20.93 20.04 -6.19
N LYS A 96 -21.61 21.19 -6.26
CA LYS A 96 -22.23 21.83 -5.08
C LYS A 96 -23.48 21.05 -4.69
N VAL A 97 -23.30 19.99 -3.92
CA VAL A 97 -24.39 19.31 -3.22
C VAL A 97 -24.74 20.12 -1.97
N LYS A 98 -26.02 20.47 -1.79
CA LYS A 98 -26.49 21.10 -0.54
C LYS A 98 -26.54 20.03 0.55
N VAL A 99 -25.56 20.05 1.44
CA VAL A 99 -25.52 19.22 2.64
C VAL A 99 -25.65 20.13 3.86
N ALA A 100 -26.30 19.64 4.93
CA ALA A 100 -26.32 20.36 6.20
C ALA A 100 -24.87 20.55 6.69
N ALA A 101 -24.46 21.80 6.93
CA ALA A 101 -23.11 22.10 7.37
C ALA A 101 -22.91 21.62 8.81
N ILE A 102 -21.84 20.87 9.05
CA ILE A 102 -21.34 20.54 10.38
C ILE A 102 -20.10 21.42 10.56
N PRO A 103 -20.15 22.52 11.33
CA PRO A 103 -18.97 23.35 11.54
C PRO A 103 -17.95 22.64 12.44
N ASP A 104 -16.69 23.04 12.39
CA ASP A 104 -15.72 22.68 13.44
C ASP A 104 -16.24 23.19 14.81
N SER A 105 -15.95 22.46 15.89
CA SER A 105 -16.28 22.89 17.26
C SER A 105 -15.06 23.55 17.95
N ASP A 106 -14.92 23.43 19.27
CA ASP A 106 -13.63 23.63 19.94
C ASP A 106 -12.86 22.31 20.16
N GLU A 107 -13.54 21.17 19.96
CA GLU A 107 -13.06 19.84 20.34
C GLU A 107 -12.86 18.86 19.18
N PHE A 108 -13.53 19.03 18.04
CA PHE A 108 -13.51 18.04 16.95
C PHE A 108 -13.76 18.67 15.61
N SER A 109 -12.94 18.33 14.60
CA SER A 109 -13.13 18.87 13.25
C SER A 109 -14.47 18.39 12.71
N TRP A 110 -15.00 19.07 11.72
CA TRP A 110 -16.27 18.73 11.09
C TRP A 110 -16.31 17.26 10.70
N GLY A 111 -15.19 16.72 10.19
CA GLY A 111 -15.07 15.32 9.79
C GLY A 111 -15.19 14.38 10.99
N CYS A 112 -14.52 14.69 12.10
CA CYS A 112 -14.63 13.93 13.34
C CYS A 112 -16.05 13.97 13.91
N GLN A 113 -16.73 15.12 13.81
CA GLN A 113 -18.12 15.27 14.24
C GLN A 113 -19.08 14.51 13.34
N ALA A 114 -18.88 14.55 12.02
CA ALA A 114 -19.69 13.86 11.03
C ALA A 114 -19.67 12.34 11.25
N ILE A 115 -18.50 11.78 11.59
CA ILE A 115 -18.36 10.36 11.93
C ILE A 115 -18.69 10.03 13.39
N LYS A 116 -19.14 11.02 14.18
CA LYS A 116 -19.49 10.88 15.59
C LYS A 116 -18.35 10.32 16.45
N LEU A 117 -17.11 10.73 16.18
CA LEU A 117 -15.91 10.22 16.86
C LEU A 117 -16.01 10.37 18.38
N ALA A 118 -16.55 11.50 18.87
CA ALA A 118 -16.73 11.79 20.28
C ALA A 118 -17.58 10.75 21.03
N ALA A 119 -18.56 10.14 20.34
CA ALA A 119 -19.44 9.13 20.91
C ALA A 119 -18.89 7.69 20.77
N SER A 120 -17.78 7.52 20.04
CA SER A 120 -17.18 6.20 19.86
C SER A 120 -16.44 5.75 21.12
N LYS A 121 -16.74 4.51 21.53
CA LYS A 121 -15.97 3.80 22.57
C LYS A 121 -14.79 2.99 22.02
N TYR A 122 -14.67 2.88 20.69
CA TYR A 122 -13.63 2.09 20.04
C TYR A 122 -12.44 2.97 19.71
N THR A 123 -11.25 2.54 20.13
CA THR A 123 -10.01 3.31 19.95
C THR A 123 -9.00 2.65 19.01
N GLY A 124 -9.32 1.47 18.48
CA GLY A 124 -8.40 0.67 17.65
C GLY A 124 -7.39 -0.18 18.44
N LYS A 125 -7.50 -0.23 19.77
CA LYS A 125 -6.59 -1.02 20.61
C LYS A 125 -6.47 -2.47 20.14
N GLY A 126 -5.23 -2.92 19.90
CA GLY A 126 -4.92 -4.27 19.44
C GLY A 126 -5.07 -4.49 17.94
N VAL A 127 -5.45 -3.46 17.17
CA VAL A 127 -5.52 -3.51 15.71
C VAL A 127 -4.20 -3.01 15.13
N ASN A 128 -3.59 -3.81 14.26
CA ASN A 128 -2.47 -3.38 13.43
C ASN A 128 -3.01 -2.67 12.18
N LEU A 129 -2.65 -1.39 12.02
CA LEU A 129 -3.03 -0.55 10.88
C LEU A 129 -1.76 -0.13 10.14
N ALA A 130 -1.70 -0.44 8.84
CA ALA A 130 -0.65 0.03 7.95
C ALA A 130 -1.10 1.29 7.20
N VAL A 131 -0.24 2.30 7.17
CA VAL A 131 -0.32 3.44 6.25
C VAL A 131 0.76 3.24 5.20
N LEU A 132 0.35 2.96 3.96
CA LEU A 132 1.27 2.85 2.83
C LEU A 132 1.21 4.15 2.02
N ASP A 133 2.24 4.98 2.15
CA ASP A 133 2.21 6.38 1.69
C ASP A 133 3.64 6.95 1.47
N THR A 134 3.85 8.25 1.64
CA THR A 134 5.13 8.96 1.49
C THR A 134 6.08 8.82 2.69
N GLY A 135 5.67 8.09 3.73
CA GLY A 135 6.46 7.87 4.94
C GLY A 135 5.83 8.47 6.19
N LEU A 136 6.63 8.66 7.24
CA LEU A 136 6.23 9.35 8.47
C LEU A 136 7.37 10.25 8.98
N ASN A 137 7.05 11.45 9.46
CA ASN A 137 7.94 12.19 10.34
C ASN A 137 7.99 11.49 11.71
N LEU A 138 9.03 10.68 11.92
CA LEU A 138 9.18 9.83 13.10
C LEU A 138 9.38 10.63 14.39
N THR A 139 9.80 11.89 14.27
CA THR A 139 10.03 12.79 15.41
C THR A 139 8.80 13.61 15.77
N HIS A 140 7.71 13.49 15.00
CA HIS A 140 6.51 14.29 15.24
C HIS A 140 5.88 13.92 16.60
N PRO A 141 5.58 14.92 17.47
CA PRO A 141 5.23 14.68 18.87
C PRO A 141 3.96 13.84 19.05
N ASP A 142 3.06 13.84 18.06
CA ASP A 142 1.85 13.01 18.14
C ASP A 142 2.17 11.52 18.13
N PHE A 143 3.25 11.10 17.48
CA PHE A 143 3.63 9.69 17.39
C PHE A 143 4.65 9.28 18.45
N ALA A 144 5.17 10.20 19.26
CA ALA A 144 6.16 9.92 20.31
C ALA A 144 5.69 8.87 21.34
N ARG A 145 4.38 8.68 21.50
CA ARG A 145 3.77 7.67 22.37
C ARG A 145 3.74 6.25 21.77
N LEU A 146 3.94 6.13 20.46
CA LEU A 146 3.81 4.89 19.71
C LEU A 146 5.18 4.30 19.40
N LYS A 147 5.29 2.98 19.50
CA LYS A 147 6.40 2.24 18.90
C LYS A 147 6.07 1.94 17.44
N VAL A 148 6.27 2.91 16.57
CA VAL A 148 5.96 2.78 15.14
C VAL A 148 6.85 1.70 14.53
N GLN A 149 6.23 0.77 13.78
CA GLN A 149 6.94 -0.15 12.90
C GLN A 149 7.01 0.52 11.52
N SER A 150 8.19 0.62 10.92
CA SER A 150 8.34 1.41 9.70
C SER A 150 9.30 0.75 8.72
N LYS A 151 9.01 0.88 7.43
CA LYS A 151 9.87 0.40 6.35
C LYS A 151 9.69 1.25 5.10
N SER A 152 10.76 1.41 4.33
CA SER A 152 10.69 1.99 2.99
C SER A 152 10.84 0.93 1.92
N PHE A 153 10.02 1.05 0.89
CA PHE A 153 10.03 0.28 -0.35
C PHE A 153 10.42 1.15 -1.55
N VAL A 154 10.84 2.40 -1.28
CA VAL A 154 11.34 3.33 -2.28
C VAL A 154 12.85 3.28 -2.26
N LYS A 155 13.44 2.96 -3.42
CA LYS A 155 14.88 2.78 -3.58
C LYS A 155 15.64 4.01 -3.10
N GLN A 156 16.66 3.78 -2.25
CA GLN A 156 17.55 4.81 -1.70
C GLN A 156 16.83 5.94 -0.93
N GLN A 157 15.63 5.68 -0.42
CA GLN A 157 14.92 6.63 0.43
C GLN A 157 14.56 5.97 1.75
N GLU A 158 14.92 6.63 2.84
CA GLU A 158 14.47 6.26 4.19
C GLU A 158 12.97 6.52 4.35
N VAL A 159 12.38 5.95 5.41
CA VAL A 159 10.95 6.08 5.70
C VAL A 159 10.52 7.49 6.14
N GLU A 160 11.48 8.38 6.39
CA GLU A 160 11.22 9.77 6.77
C GLU A 160 10.38 10.48 5.70
N ASP A 161 9.32 11.14 6.15
CA ASP A 161 8.39 11.81 5.25
C ASP A 161 8.89 13.20 4.87
N LYS A 162 9.40 13.33 3.64
CA LYS A 162 9.77 14.64 3.05
C LYS A 162 8.68 15.26 2.19
N ASN A 163 7.51 14.60 2.07
CA ASN A 163 6.37 15.11 1.32
C ASN A 163 5.31 15.72 2.25
N GLY A 164 5.02 15.04 3.36
CA GLY A 164 4.05 15.43 4.38
C GLY A 164 2.70 14.71 4.27
N HIS A 165 2.36 14.17 3.10
CA HIS A 165 1.09 13.48 2.86
C HIS A 165 0.91 12.26 3.78
N GLY A 166 1.91 11.39 3.87
CA GLY A 166 1.89 10.21 4.73
C GLY A 166 1.76 10.55 6.22
N THR A 167 2.48 11.56 6.69
CA THR A 167 2.36 12.06 8.08
C THR A 167 0.96 12.58 8.37
N HIS A 168 0.35 13.29 7.41
CA HIS A 168 -1.02 13.77 7.52
C HIS A 168 -2.03 12.62 7.60
N CYS A 169 -1.93 11.62 6.71
CA CYS A 169 -2.78 10.43 6.72
C CYS A 169 -2.62 9.61 8.02
N ALA A 170 -1.39 9.46 8.52
CA ALA A 170 -1.11 8.82 9.80
C ALA A 170 -1.69 9.62 10.98
N GLY A 171 -1.67 10.96 10.90
CA GLY A 171 -2.28 11.85 11.88
C GLY A 171 -3.79 11.64 11.98
N ILE A 172 -4.50 11.63 10.86
CA ILE A 172 -5.94 11.34 10.80
C ILE A 172 -6.23 9.95 11.38
N SER A 173 -5.41 8.97 11.05
CA SER A 173 -5.64 7.58 11.43
C SER A 173 -5.39 7.34 12.92
N VAL A 174 -4.20 7.70 13.40
CA VAL A 174 -3.68 7.29 14.72
C VAL A 174 -2.96 8.43 15.47
N GLY A 175 -3.19 9.69 15.09
CA GLY A 175 -2.71 10.85 15.84
C GLY A 175 -3.14 10.83 17.30
N ALA A 176 -2.40 11.54 18.15
CA ALA A 176 -2.81 11.71 19.54
C ALA A 176 -4.07 12.57 19.62
N LEU A 177 -4.92 12.35 20.63
CA LEU A 177 -5.95 13.32 21.01
C LEU A 177 -5.30 14.40 21.87
N GLN A 178 -5.05 15.59 21.33
CA GLN A 178 -4.52 16.71 22.11
C GLN A 178 -5.26 18.02 21.84
N LYS A 179 -5.49 18.78 22.91
CA LYS A 179 -6.18 20.09 22.88
C LYS A 179 -5.24 21.30 22.89
N LYS A 180 -3.97 21.15 23.31
CA LYS A 180 -3.15 22.30 23.76
C LYS A 180 -2.39 23.07 22.66
N THR A 181 -2.15 22.48 21.49
CA THR A 181 -1.33 23.12 20.43
C THR A 181 -1.94 22.96 19.04
N GLY A 182 -3.27 22.97 18.95
CA GLY A 182 -4.03 22.77 17.72
C GLY A 182 -4.72 21.42 17.64
N TRP A 183 -5.46 21.24 16.54
CA TRP A 183 -6.37 20.14 16.29
C TRP A 183 -5.60 18.88 15.93
N ARG A 184 -5.52 17.94 16.87
CA ARG A 184 -4.81 16.66 16.70
C ARG A 184 -5.75 15.56 17.13
N TYR A 185 -6.22 14.78 16.15
CA TYR A 185 -7.17 13.70 16.37
C TYR A 185 -6.83 12.51 15.48
N GLY A 186 -6.49 11.39 16.10
CA GLY A 186 -6.51 10.08 15.45
C GLY A 186 -7.83 9.39 15.69
N VAL A 187 -8.49 8.93 14.61
CA VAL A 187 -9.74 8.16 14.69
C VAL A 187 -9.54 6.88 15.50
N ALA A 188 -8.45 6.16 15.25
CA ALA A 188 -8.04 4.92 15.92
C ALA A 188 -6.79 5.15 16.78
N LYS A 189 -6.87 6.11 17.72
CA LYS A 189 -5.75 6.57 18.55
C LYS A 189 -4.95 5.52 19.33
N ASP A 190 -5.45 4.30 19.54
CA ASP A 190 -4.74 3.24 20.25
C ASP A 190 -4.37 2.05 19.34
N ALA A 191 -4.52 2.20 18.01
CA ALA A 191 -4.05 1.22 17.05
C ALA A 191 -2.52 1.17 16.99
N ASN A 192 -1.98 -0.01 16.65
CA ASN A 192 -0.56 -0.17 16.38
C ASN A 192 -0.27 0.34 14.97
N LEU A 193 0.63 1.32 14.84
CA LEU A 193 0.94 1.96 13.58
C LEU A 193 2.10 1.24 12.86
N PHE A 194 1.82 0.84 11.62
CA PHE A 194 2.79 0.38 10.63
C PHE A 194 2.88 1.42 9.52
N VAL A 195 4.09 1.87 9.17
CA VAL A 195 4.33 2.86 8.11
C VAL A 195 5.15 2.22 7.01
N GLY A 196 4.56 2.06 5.84
CA GLY A 196 5.27 1.67 4.63
C GLY A 196 5.45 2.88 3.72
N LYS A 197 6.68 3.34 3.50
CA LYS A 197 6.95 4.32 2.45
C LYS A 197 6.95 3.60 1.11
N VAL A 198 5.89 3.79 0.33
CA VAL A 198 5.72 3.25 -1.04
C VAL A 198 5.72 4.36 -2.09
N LEU A 199 5.59 5.61 -1.65
CA LEU A 199 5.70 6.81 -2.48
C LEU A 199 6.99 7.58 -2.14
N SER A 200 7.67 8.06 -3.17
CA SER A 200 8.86 8.88 -3.06
C SER A 200 8.58 10.22 -2.37
N ASN A 201 9.63 11.01 -2.12
CA ASN A 201 9.50 12.36 -1.57
C ASN A 201 8.68 13.30 -2.48
N GLN A 202 8.53 12.96 -3.76
CA GLN A 202 7.71 13.67 -4.74
C GLN A 202 6.26 13.17 -4.77
N GLY A 203 5.90 12.19 -3.93
CA GLY A 203 4.54 11.62 -3.91
C GLY A 203 4.26 10.64 -5.04
N VAL A 204 5.29 10.11 -5.71
CA VAL A 204 5.16 9.15 -6.82
C VAL A 204 5.76 7.80 -6.43
N GLY A 205 5.10 6.72 -6.79
CA GLY A 205 5.56 5.34 -6.65
C GLY A 205 5.11 4.46 -7.81
N TYR A 206 5.34 3.16 -7.66
CA TYR A 206 5.07 2.14 -8.68
C TYR A 206 4.34 0.96 -8.05
N ASP A 207 3.59 0.20 -8.84
CA ASP A 207 2.85 -0.97 -8.35
C ASP A 207 3.77 -1.96 -7.61
N SER A 208 4.99 -2.20 -8.10
CA SER A 208 5.95 -3.10 -7.45
C SER A 208 6.26 -2.72 -6.00
N GLY A 209 6.41 -1.42 -5.72
CA GLY A 209 6.65 -0.90 -4.37
C GLY A 209 5.40 -0.95 -3.50
N ILE A 210 4.22 -0.72 -4.09
CA ILE A 210 2.93 -0.81 -3.39
C ILE A 210 2.63 -2.25 -3.00
N LEU A 211 2.71 -3.20 -3.95
CA LEU A 211 2.54 -4.63 -3.70
C LEU A 211 3.52 -5.13 -2.63
N ALA A 212 4.76 -4.60 -2.61
CA ALA A 212 5.74 -4.89 -1.56
C ALA A 212 5.25 -4.44 -0.18
N GLY A 213 4.73 -3.21 -0.10
CA GLY A 213 4.16 -2.64 1.10
C GLY A 213 2.94 -3.42 1.60
N ILE A 214 2.07 -3.86 0.69
CA ILE A 214 0.90 -4.68 1.03
C ILE A 214 1.35 -6.05 1.56
N ASP A 215 2.29 -6.73 0.89
CA ASP A 215 2.83 -8.02 1.35
C ASP A 215 3.45 -7.89 2.76
N TRP A 216 4.27 -6.85 2.98
CA TRP A 216 4.83 -6.56 4.30
C TRP A 216 3.76 -6.29 5.36
N ALA A 217 2.71 -5.54 5.05
CA ALA A 217 1.61 -5.29 5.96
C ALA A 217 0.87 -6.59 6.34
N LEU A 218 0.63 -7.48 5.36
CA LEU A 218 0.02 -8.79 5.59
C LEU A 218 0.90 -9.69 6.46
N GLN A 219 2.21 -9.73 6.22
CA GLN A 219 3.16 -10.49 7.05
C GLN A 219 3.15 -10.00 8.50
N ASN A 220 3.01 -8.69 8.70
CA ASN A 220 2.85 -8.07 10.02
C ASN A 220 1.43 -8.18 10.60
N LYS A 221 0.56 -8.96 9.94
CA LYS A 221 -0.82 -9.21 10.35
C LYS A 221 -1.64 -7.93 10.52
N CYS A 222 -1.34 -6.91 9.70
CA CYS A 222 -2.15 -5.71 9.63
C CYS A 222 -3.57 -6.10 9.23
N LYS A 223 -4.55 -5.63 10.01
CA LYS A 223 -5.98 -5.86 9.75
C LYS A 223 -6.57 -4.78 8.86
N VAL A 224 -5.90 -3.63 8.81
CA VAL A 224 -6.26 -2.49 7.99
C VAL A 224 -5.03 -2.03 7.24
N ILE A 225 -5.16 -1.78 5.95
CA ILE A 225 -4.17 -1.12 5.10
C ILE A 225 -4.84 0.12 4.53
N SER A 226 -4.28 1.30 4.80
CA SER A 226 -4.73 2.58 4.29
C SER A 226 -3.79 3.04 3.18
N MET A 227 -4.37 3.32 2.02
CA MET A 227 -3.65 3.72 0.80
C MET A 227 -4.34 4.95 0.21
N SER A 228 -3.84 6.14 0.53
CA SER A 228 -4.36 7.42 0.03
C SER A 228 -3.65 7.80 -1.27
N LEU A 229 -3.68 6.89 -2.23
CA LEU A 229 -2.92 6.93 -3.46
C LEU A 229 -3.73 6.35 -4.62
N GLY A 230 -3.37 6.71 -5.84
CA GLY A 230 -4.05 6.22 -7.04
C GLY A 230 -3.32 6.59 -8.32
N SER A 231 -3.76 5.98 -9.41
CA SER A 231 -3.28 6.24 -10.77
C SER A 231 -4.40 6.88 -11.59
N GLU A 232 -4.01 7.66 -12.59
CA GLU A 232 -4.95 8.06 -13.64
C GLU A 232 -5.37 6.83 -14.44
N VAL A 233 -6.64 6.82 -14.85
CA VAL A 233 -7.24 5.77 -15.68
C VAL A 233 -8.00 6.43 -16.82
N GLU A 234 -8.13 5.74 -17.94
CA GLU A 234 -8.96 6.21 -19.04
C GLU A 234 -10.46 5.98 -18.77
N GLU A 235 -11.32 6.78 -19.38
CA GLU A 235 -12.76 6.58 -19.27
C GLU A 235 -13.16 5.21 -19.86
N GLY A 236 -13.77 4.37 -19.03
CA GLY A 236 -14.13 3.00 -19.39
C GLY A 236 -13.03 1.96 -19.14
N GLU A 237 -11.85 2.37 -18.68
CA GLU A 237 -10.83 1.44 -18.21
C GLU A 237 -11.31 0.71 -16.95
N THR A 238 -11.19 -0.61 -16.93
CA THR A 238 -11.56 -1.43 -15.77
C THR A 238 -10.45 -1.43 -14.71
N PHE A 239 -10.80 -1.80 -13.48
CA PHE A 239 -9.82 -1.99 -12.41
C PHE A 239 -8.77 -3.05 -12.77
N SER A 240 -7.56 -2.91 -12.19
CA SER A 240 -6.50 -3.92 -12.33
C SER A 240 -6.86 -5.19 -11.54
N PRO A 241 -6.86 -6.38 -12.19
CA PRO A 241 -7.07 -7.66 -11.51
C PRO A 241 -5.99 -8.02 -10.48
N ALA A 242 -4.84 -7.32 -10.46
CA ALA A 242 -3.78 -7.54 -9.49
C ALA A 242 -4.22 -7.21 -8.05
N TYR A 243 -5.21 -6.33 -7.89
CA TYR A 243 -5.69 -5.83 -6.61
C TYR A 243 -7.01 -6.47 -6.11
N GLU A 244 -7.63 -7.37 -6.88
CA GLU A 244 -9.00 -7.86 -6.65
C GLU A 244 -9.09 -9.37 -6.30
N ARG A 245 -8.16 -9.90 -5.49
CA ARG A 245 -8.08 -11.34 -5.16
C ARG A 245 -8.21 -11.70 -3.68
#